data_AF-A0A1Y1S8Y5-F1
#
_entry.id   AF-A0A1Y1S8Y5-F1
#
_cell.length_a   1.000
_cell.length_b   1.000
_cell.length_c   1.000
_cell.angle_alpha   90.00
_cell.angle_beta   90.00
_cell.angle_gamma   90.00
#
_symmetry.space_group_name_H-M   'P 1'
#
loop_
_entity.id
_entity.type
_entity.pdbx_description
1 polymer ?
#
loop_
_entity_poly.entity_id
_entity_poly.type
_entity_poly.pdbx_seq_one_letter_code
_entity_poly.pdbx_strand_id
1 'polypeptide(L)'
;MVLLNLLSGLIHCEINAGDEFTLSVGDQYFYYDSNNDGVSGTKSNTPTWVAKNHSKGGLTFESTELKKALNYSPRYRGLVLYSRGVRKPNNNWTVIEQKSGKVQLKGNYGKCGLLTNGKFKAAKCNENNKNQLFTVHKKGEEVSSEDITTPLKDEQPKKQSGDNFIANNAAQSTKTPKKKPQVEKSNKMPLTKVETNQNKPPKKLKMNGNAEINDSMVKNGSVLD
;
A
#
# COMPACT_ATOMS: atom_id res chain seq x y z
N MET A 1 43.62 -6.08 -18.60
CA MET A 1 42.33 -6.74 -18.32
C MET A 1 41.80 -6.13 -17.02
N VAL A 2 40.91 -5.14 -17.12
CA VAL A 2 40.37 -4.45 -15.93
C VAL A 2 39.16 -5.24 -15.46
N LEU A 3 39.27 -5.83 -14.27
CA LEU A 3 38.15 -6.49 -13.60
C LEU A 3 37.23 -5.38 -13.08
N LEU A 4 36.15 -5.09 -13.82
CA LEU A 4 35.08 -4.21 -13.34
C LEU A 4 34.32 -5.00 -12.27
N ASN A 5 34.67 -4.79 -11.00
CA ASN A 5 33.84 -5.25 -9.89
C ASN A 5 32.52 -4.46 -9.93
N LEU A 6 31.50 -5.01 -10.58
CA LEU A 6 30.12 -4.64 -10.30
C LEU A 6 29.84 -5.04 -8.84
N LEU A 7 30.13 -4.15 -7.90
CA LEU A 7 29.35 -4.09 -6.67
C LEU A 7 27.95 -3.63 -7.08
N SER A 8 27.15 -4.57 -7.57
CA SER A 8 25.70 -4.45 -7.43
C SER A 8 25.43 -4.50 -5.93
N GLY A 9 25.52 -3.33 -5.30
CA GLY A 9 25.12 -3.14 -3.92
C GLY A 9 23.76 -3.82 -3.75
N LEU A 10 23.73 -4.86 -2.93
CA LEU A 10 22.49 -5.48 -2.51
C LEU A 10 21.67 -4.35 -1.88
N ILE A 11 20.70 -3.82 -2.63
CA ILE A 11 19.76 -2.82 -2.13
C ILE A 11 18.95 -3.56 -1.07
N HIS A 12 19.44 -3.48 0.17
CA HIS A 12 18.71 -3.95 1.34
C HIS A 12 17.54 -3.02 1.50
N CYS A 13 16.35 -3.54 1.26
CA CYS A 13 15.11 -2.80 1.42
C CYS A 13 14.61 -3.05 2.84
N GLU A 14 15.26 -2.42 3.81
CA GLU A 14 14.85 -2.46 5.21
C GLU A 14 13.88 -1.32 5.49
N ILE A 15 12.91 -1.52 6.38
CA ILE A 15 12.11 -0.43 6.95
C ILE A 15 12.42 -0.35 8.44
N ASN A 16 12.99 0.78 8.86
CA ASN A 16 13.36 1.02 10.25
C ASN A 16 12.40 2.00 10.91
N ALA A 17 12.30 1.95 12.25
CA ALA A 17 11.55 2.95 12.99
C ALA A 17 12.18 4.34 12.78
N GLY A 18 11.34 5.32 12.43
CA GLY A 18 11.77 6.66 12.02
C GLY A 18 11.72 6.88 10.51
N ASP A 19 11.74 5.81 9.70
CA ASP A 19 11.71 5.94 8.24
C ASP A 19 10.40 6.58 7.76
N GLU A 20 10.53 7.53 6.84
CA GLU A 20 9.44 8.05 6.02
C GLU A 20 9.47 7.39 4.64
N PHE A 21 8.36 6.79 4.21
CA PHE A 21 8.33 6.03 2.95
C PHE A 21 6.95 5.93 2.31
N THR A 22 6.93 5.54 1.04
CA THR A 22 5.71 5.11 0.32
C THR A 22 5.88 3.65 -0.12
N LEU A 23 4.77 3.00 -0.49
CA LEU A 23 4.74 1.59 -0.87
C LEU A 23 4.18 1.41 -2.28
N SER A 24 4.76 0.53 -3.08
CA SER A 24 4.19 0.11 -4.36
C SER A 24 4.34 -1.40 -4.59
N VAL A 25 3.55 -1.94 -5.51
CA VAL A 25 3.69 -3.29 -6.06
C VAL A 25 3.74 -3.16 -7.57
N GLY A 26 4.94 -3.32 -8.15
CA GLY A 26 5.20 -2.86 -9.52
C GLY A 26 4.98 -1.35 -9.60
N ASP A 27 4.26 -0.90 -10.65
CA ASP A 27 3.94 0.51 -10.88
C ASP A 27 2.71 1.01 -10.09
N GLN A 28 2.06 0.12 -9.33
CA GLN A 28 0.85 0.45 -8.58
C GLN A 28 1.21 0.84 -7.15
N TYR A 29 0.99 2.11 -6.81
CA TYR A 29 1.25 2.62 -5.48
C TYR A 29 0.09 2.32 -4.53
N PHE A 30 0.40 2.21 -3.26
CA PHE A 30 -0.60 2.01 -2.23
C PHE A 30 -1.44 3.29 -2.05
N TYR A 31 -2.77 3.20 -2.14
CA TYR A 31 -3.69 4.31 -1.90
C TYR A 31 -4.93 3.84 -1.12
N TYR A 32 -5.84 4.74 -0.75
CA TYR A 32 -7.11 4.39 -0.12
C TYR A 32 -8.28 5.12 -0.76
N ASP A 33 -9.41 4.43 -0.88
CA ASP A 33 -10.65 5.05 -1.35
C ASP A 33 -11.38 5.83 -0.24
N SER A 34 -12.52 6.44 -0.58
CA SER A 34 -13.35 7.19 0.37
C SER A 34 -13.93 6.34 1.51
N ASN A 35 -13.95 5.01 1.36
CA ASN A 35 -14.36 4.07 2.41
C ASN A 35 -13.20 3.68 3.32
N ASN A 36 -12.00 4.21 3.08
CA ASN A 36 -10.76 3.85 3.76
C ASN A 36 -10.25 2.43 3.44
N ASP A 37 -10.70 1.85 2.32
CA ASP A 37 -10.21 0.56 1.84
C ASP A 37 -8.94 0.76 0.99
N GLY A 38 -7.94 -0.11 1.18
CA GLY A 38 -6.70 -0.05 0.42
C GLY A 38 -6.92 -0.42 -1.06
N VAL A 39 -6.50 0.47 -1.95
CA VAL A 39 -6.62 0.36 -3.41
C VAL A 39 -5.32 0.75 -4.10
N SER A 40 -5.16 0.37 -5.37
CA SER A 40 -4.06 0.86 -6.21
C SER A 40 -4.26 2.34 -6.56
N GLY A 41 -3.22 3.14 -6.41
CA GLY A 41 -3.14 4.53 -6.84
C GLY A 41 -1.87 4.82 -7.64
N THR A 42 -1.50 6.09 -7.68
CA THR A 42 -0.32 6.63 -8.37
C THR A 42 0.71 7.13 -7.37
N LYS A 43 1.94 7.38 -7.83
CA LYS A 43 2.98 7.99 -6.97
C LYS A 43 2.53 9.34 -6.37
N SER A 44 1.70 10.10 -7.08
CA SER A 44 1.25 11.44 -6.66
C SER A 44 0.15 11.45 -5.58
N ASN A 45 -0.58 10.35 -5.39
CA ASN A 45 -1.67 10.30 -4.40
C ASN A 45 -1.40 9.31 -3.26
N THR A 46 -0.32 8.53 -3.34
CA THR A 46 0.07 7.60 -2.27
C THR A 46 0.42 8.38 -0.99
N PRO A 47 -0.05 7.92 0.19
CA PRO A 47 0.31 8.55 1.43
C PRO A 47 1.75 8.23 1.82
N THR A 48 2.38 9.18 2.52
CA THR A 48 3.65 8.94 3.19
C THR A 48 3.40 8.30 4.55
N TRP A 49 4.11 7.21 4.81
CA TRP A 49 4.10 6.48 6.07
C TRP A 49 5.33 6.83 6.89
N VAL A 50 5.12 6.93 8.20
CA VAL A 50 6.19 6.95 9.19
C VAL A 50 6.17 5.60 9.89
N ALA A 51 7.29 4.88 9.85
CA ALA A 51 7.47 3.67 10.64
C ALA A 51 7.76 4.01 12.10
N LYS A 52 7.12 3.29 13.03
CA LYS A 52 7.40 3.39 14.47
C LYS A 52 7.42 2.02 15.11
N ASN A 53 8.18 1.86 16.19
CA ASN A 53 8.16 0.64 16.98
C ASN A 53 6.78 0.37 17.56
N HIS A 54 6.27 -0.84 17.36
CA HIS A 54 5.10 -1.35 18.07
C HIS A 54 5.54 -2.07 19.35
N SER A 55 4.79 -1.94 20.44
CA SER A 55 5.06 -2.59 21.72
C SER A 55 5.01 -4.14 21.71
N LYS A 56 4.83 -4.76 20.54
CA LYS A 56 4.75 -6.21 20.33
C LYS A 56 5.88 -6.72 19.42
N GLY A 57 6.91 -5.91 19.18
CA GLY A 57 8.10 -6.29 18.43
C GLY A 57 8.01 -6.14 16.90
N GLY A 58 6.93 -5.56 16.35
CA GLY A 58 6.85 -5.18 14.95
C GLY A 58 6.86 -3.67 14.75
N LEU A 59 6.45 -3.21 13.56
CA LEU A 59 6.32 -1.81 13.21
C LEU A 59 4.87 -1.39 13.08
N THR A 60 4.61 -0.12 13.35
CA THR A 60 3.38 0.58 12.99
C THR A 60 3.66 1.50 11.83
N PHE A 61 2.73 1.62 10.90
CA PHE A 61 2.84 2.56 9.80
C PHE A 61 1.75 3.62 9.94
N GLU A 62 2.16 4.86 10.21
CA GLU A 62 1.26 5.97 10.48
C GLU A 62 1.46 7.10 9.48
N SER A 63 0.38 7.66 8.95
CA SER A 63 0.42 8.80 8.05
C SER A 63 0.05 10.06 8.84
N THR A 64 0.97 11.02 8.87
CA THR A 64 0.76 12.32 9.54
C THR A 64 -0.25 13.18 8.80
N GLU A 65 -0.19 13.20 7.47
CA GLU A 65 -1.08 14.00 6.61
C GLU A 65 -2.54 13.54 6.74
N LEU A 66 -2.78 12.22 6.79
CA LEU A 66 -4.13 11.66 6.89
C LEU A 66 -4.61 11.59 8.35
N LYS A 67 -3.70 11.71 9.32
CA LYS A 67 -3.94 11.37 10.74
C LYS A 67 -4.48 9.94 10.90
N LYS A 68 -4.05 9.02 10.03
CA LYS A 68 -4.46 7.61 10.00
C LYS A 68 -3.28 6.65 10.14
N ALA A 69 -3.58 5.37 10.28
CA ALA A 69 -2.65 4.26 10.38
C ALA A 69 -3.04 3.17 9.39
N LEU A 70 -2.05 2.52 8.77
CA LEU A 70 -2.26 1.34 7.94
C LEU A 70 -2.55 0.14 8.85
N ASN A 71 -3.77 -0.40 8.74
CA ASN A 71 -4.24 -1.48 9.58
C ASN A 71 -4.66 -2.69 8.74
N TYR A 72 -4.51 -3.87 9.32
CA TYR A 72 -5.22 -5.04 8.85
C TYR A 72 -6.66 -5.07 9.41
N SER A 73 -7.64 -5.35 8.56
CA SER A 73 -9.02 -5.64 9.00
C SER A 73 -9.37 -7.10 8.77
N PRO A 74 -9.55 -7.91 9.83
CA PRO A 74 -10.09 -9.27 9.70
C PRO A 74 -11.49 -9.29 9.06
N ARG A 75 -12.32 -8.28 9.38
CA ARG A 75 -13.71 -8.16 8.89
C ARG A 75 -13.76 -7.99 7.37
N TYR A 76 -12.90 -7.13 6.83
CA TYR A 76 -12.85 -6.83 5.39
C TYR A 76 -11.79 -7.64 4.64
N ARG A 77 -11.01 -8.44 5.38
CA ARG A 77 -9.87 -9.22 4.87
C ARG A 77 -8.92 -8.37 4.03
N GLY A 78 -8.70 -7.13 4.45
CA GLY A 78 -7.99 -6.12 3.68
C GLY A 78 -7.08 -5.22 4.51
N LEU A 79 -6.30 -4.41 3.79
CA LEU A 79 -5.52 -3.31 4.36
C LEU A 79 -6.42 -2.06 4.33
N VAL A 80 -6.62 -1.43 5.48
CA VAL A 80 -7.58 -0.33 5.66
C VAL A 80 -6.97 0.79 6.51
N LEU A 81 -7.52 2.00 6.42
CA LEU A 81 -7.18 3.08 7.34
C LEU A 81 -8.08 3.08 8.57
N TYR A 82 -7.46 3.18 9.75
CA TYR A 82 -8.12 3.64 10.96
C TYR A 82 -7.41 4.88 11.49
N SER A 83 -8.11 5.68 12.31
CA SER A 83 -7.49 6.81 13.01
C SER A 83 -6.29 6.34 13.84
N ARG A 84 -5.22 7.15 13.90
CA ARG A 84 -4.02 6.80 14.67
C ARG A 84 -4.37 6.47 16.12
N GLY A 85 -3.69 5.48 16.68
CA GLY A 85 -3.95 4.99 18.05
C GLY A 85 -5.22 4.16 18.23
N VAL A 86 -6.08 4.04 17.21
CA VAL A 86 -7.25 3.15 17.22
C VAL A 86 -6.86 1.80 16.65
N ARG A 87 -7.40 0.71 17.24
CA ARG A 87 -7.12 -0.68 16.82
C ARG A 87 -5.61 -0.98 16.72
N LYS A 88 -4.82 -0.46 17.67
CA LYS A 88 -3.34 -0.64 17.71
C LYS A 88 -2.86 -2.06 17.36
N PRO A 89 -3.49 -3.16 17.86
CA PRO A 89 -3.04 -4.51 17.52
C PRO A 89 -3.09 -4.85 16.01
N ASN A 90 -3.89 -4.13 15.24
CA ASN A 90 -4.08 -4.34 13.80
C ASN A 90 -3.08 -3.52 12.96
N ASN A 91 -2.41 -2.54 13.57
CA ASN A 91 -1.29 -1.80 12.99
C ASN A 91 0.02 -2.31 13.57
N ASN A 92 0.22 -3.63 13.54
CA ASN A 92 1.47 -4.27 13.90
C ASN A 92 1.91 -5.14 12.72
N TRP A 93 3.00 -4.72 12.09
CA TRP A 93 3.54 -5.28 10.87
C TRP A 93 4.92 -5.88 11.13
N THR A 94 5.09 -7.14 10.79
CA THR A 94 6.40 -7.74 10.59
C THR A 94 6.79 -7.49 9.13
N VAL A 95 7.91 -6.82 8.93
CA VAL A 95 8.51 -6.61 7.60
C VAL A 95 9.41 -7.80 7.32
N ILE A 96 9.15 -8.50 6.23
CA ILE A 96 9.94 -9.66 5.82
C ILE A 96 10.70 -9.28 4.55
N GLU A 97 11.98 -9.04 4.71
CA GLU A 97 12.86 -8.66 3.61
C GLU A 97 13.12 -9.83 2.67
N GLN A 98 13.24 -9.52 1.39
CA GLN A 98 13.52 -10.48 0.34
C GLN A 98 14.85 -10.16 -0.32
N LYS A 99 15.55 -11.19 -0.80
CA LYS A 99 16.80 -11.04 -1.57
C LYS A 99 16.68 -10.13 -2.80
N SER A 100 15.45 -9.88 -3.28
CA SER A 100 15.15 -9.01 -4.40
C SER A 100 15.10 -7.51 -4.07
N GLY A 101 15.42 -7.11 -2.83
CA GLY A 101 15.27 -5.72 -2.39
C GLY A 101 13.81 -5.29 -2.29
N LYS A 102 12.92 -6.24 -2.00
CA LYS A 102 11.49 -6.01 -1.78
C LYS A 102 11.10 -6.56 -0.41
N VAL A 103 9.94 -6.15 0.07
CA VAL A 103 9.44 -6.58 1.38
C VAL A 103 8.06 -7.22 1.28
N GLN A 104 7.77 -8.16 2.19
CA GLN A 104 6.40 -8.56 2.48
C GLN A 104 5.95 -7.92 3.78
N LEU A 105 4.73 -7.40 3.79
CA LEU A 105 4.11 -6.85 4.99
C LEU A 105 3.20 -7.88 5.62
N LYS A 106 3.65 -8.53 6.69
CA LYS A 106 2.88 -9.52 7.44
C LYS A 106 2.22 -8.86 8.65
N GLY A 107 0.89 -8.82 8.66
CA GLY A 107 0.14 -8.34 9.81
C GLY A 107 0.14 -9.35 10.97
N ASN A 108 -0.21 -8.88 12.16
CA ASN A 108 -0.21 -9.67 13.40
C ASN A 108 -1.05 -10.97 13.37
N TYR A 109 -1.98 -11.11 12.42
CA TYR A 109 -2.80 -12.32 12.23
C TYR A 109 -2.16 -13.34 11.25
N GLY A 110 -0.88 -13.17 10.91
CA GLY A 110 -0.14 -14.08 10.06
C GLY A 110 -0.50 -14.02 8.57
N LYS A 111 -1.19 -12.96 8.14
CA LYS A 111 -1.54 -12.72 6.74
C LYS A 111 -0.66 -11.62 6.16
N CYS A 112 -0.30 -11.75 4.90
CA CYS A 112 0.49 -10.77 4.16
C CYS A 112 -0.41 -9.89 3.31
N GLY A 113 0.00 -8.63 3.13
CA GLY A 113 -0.60 -7.74 2.14
C GLY A 113 -0.46 -8.30 0.73
N LEU A 114 -1.50 -8.15 -0.09
CA LEU A 114 -1.59 -8.63 -1.47
C LEU A 114 -2.32 -7.59 -2.31
N LEU A 115 -1.69 -7.14 -3.40
CA LEU A 115 -2.40 -6.40 -4.43
C LEU A 115 -3.13 -7.37 -5.38
N THR A 116 -4.45 -7.24 -5.50
CA THR A 116 -5.23 -8.05 -6.44
C THR A 116 -6.44 -7.27 -6.93
N ASN A 117 -6.62 -7.23 -8.25
CA ASN A 117 -7.73 -6.53 -8.90
C ASN A 117 -7.86 -5.08 -8.43
N GLY A 118 -6.72 -4.35 -8.35
CA GLY A 118 -6.65 -2.96 -7.90
C GLY A 118 -6.95 -2.74 -6.41
N LYS A 119 -7.04 -3.79 -5.60
CA LYS A 119 -7.31 -3.72 -4.16
C LYS A 119 -6.19 -4.35 -3.34
N PHE A 120 -5.83 -3.72 -2.23
CA PHE A 120 -4.92 -4.28 -1.25
C PHE A 120 -5.68 -5.13 -0.22
N LYS A 121 -5.57 -6.44 -0.41
CA LYS A 121 -6.20 -7.45 0.44
C LYS A 121 -5.15 -8.10 1.35
N ALA A 122 -5.62 -8.92 2.28
CA ALA A 122 -4.77 -9.81 3.03
C ALA A 122 -4.92 -11.25 2.54
N ALA A 123 -3.81 -11.95 2.39
CA ALA A 123 -3.77 -13.34 1.95
C ALA A 123 -2.80 -14.16 2.80
N LYS A 124 -2.80 -15.48 2.60
CA LYS A 124 -1.72 -16.32 3.13
C LYS A 124 -0.40 -15.82 2.53
N CYS A 125 0.62 -15.68 3.38
CA CYS A 125 1.95 -15.27 2.94
C CYS A 125 2.51 -16.28 1.94
N ASN A 126 3.01 -15.79 0.82
CA ASN A 126 3.70 -16.55 -0.22
C ASN A 126 4.81 -15.66 -0.80
N GLU A 127 6.07 -15.99 -0.49
CA GLU A 127 7.26 -15.25 -0.93
C GLU A 127 7.40 -15.19 -2.46
N ASN A 128 6.89 -16.20 -3.16
CA ASN A 128 6.95 -16.27 -4.63
C ASN A 128 5.83 -15.46 -5.30
N ASN A 129 4.85 -14.96 -4.54
CA ASN A 129 3.78 -14.16 -5.09
C ASN A 129 4.24 -12.71 -5.24
N LYS A 130 4.57 -12.33 -6.48
CA LYS A 130 5.00 -10.97 -6.86
C LYS A 130 4.05 -9.87 -6.38
N ASN A 131 2.76 -10.16 -6.25
CA ASN A 131 1.77 -9.20 -5.77
C ASN A 131 1.76 -8.99 -4.24
N GLN A 132 2.54 -9.78 -3.51
CA GLN A 132 2.80 -9.60 -2.07
C GLN A 132 4.18 -8.97 -1.81
N LEU A 133 4.95 -8.66 -2.87
CA LEU A 133 6.28 -8.08 -2.79
C LEU A 133 6.20 -6.58 -3.04
N PHE A 134 6.29 -5.81 -1.95
CA PHE A 134 6.24 -4.36 -1.98
C PHE A 134 7.64 -3.80 -2.23
N THR A 135 7.71 -2.80 -3.10
CA THR A 135 8.85 -1.89 -3.17
C THR A 135 8.61 -0.77 -2.14
N VAL A 136 9.62 -0.49 -1.33
CA VAL A 136 9.62 0.64 -0.39
C VAL A 136 10.37 1.79 -1.05
N HIS A 137 9.73 2.94 -1.13
CA HIS A 137 10.35 4.17 -1.64
C HIS A 137 10.57 5.09 -0.45
N LYS A 138 11.78 5.08 0.12
CA LYS A 138 12.11 5.94 1.25
C LYS A 138 12.26 7.39 0.79
N LYS A 139 11.78 8.31 1.62
CA LYS A 139 11.94 9.74 1.42
C LYS A 139 13.41 10.10 1.59
N GLY A 140 13.97 10.81 0.61
CA GLY A 140 15.39 11.22 0.63
C GLY A 140 16.36 10.20 0.03
N GLU A 141 15.92 9.00 -0.35
CA GLU A 141 16.71 8.01 -1.10
C GLU A 141 16.45 8.09 -2.61
N GLU A 142 16.01 9.25 -3.12
CA GLU A 142 15.85 9.44 -4.55
C GLU A 142 17.23 9.33 -5.21
N VAL A 143 17.49 8.18 -5.84
CA VAL A 143 18.70 7.95 -6.62
C VAL A 143 18.71 9.01 -7.72
N SER A 144 19.66 9.94 -7.64
CA SER A 144 19.97 10.84 -8.75
C SER A 144 20.23 9.99 -9.98
N SER A 145 19.39 10.16 -10.99
CA SER A 145 19.55 9.55 -12.31
C SER A 145 20.65 10.22 -13.16
N GLU A 146 21.51 11.05 -12.57
CA GLU A 146 22.67 11.64 -13.23
C GLU A 146 23.90 10.74 -13.07
N ASP A 147 23.91 9.61 -13.77
CA ASP A 147 25.15 8.99 -14.25
C ASP A 147 24.82 8.00 -15.37
N ILE A 148 24.23 8.54 -16.45
CA ILE A 148 24.35 7.92 -17.76
C ILE A 148 25.44 8.69 -18.47
N THR A 149 26.63 8.12 -18.42
CA THR A 149 27.83 8.54 -19.14
C THR A 149 27.46 8.90 -20.59
N THR A 150 27.69 10.15 -20.95
CA THR A 150 27.66 10.62 -22.33
C THR A 150 28.65 9.78 -23.14
N PRO A 151 28.28 9.13 -24.26
CA PRO A 151 29.28 8.64 -25.19
C PRO A 151 29.94 9.87 -25.84
N LEU A 152 31.23 10.04 -25.57
CA LEU A 152 32.11 10.90 -26.34
C LEU A 152 31.91 10.60 -27.84
N LYS A 153 31.71 11.67 -28.60
CA LYS A 153 31.85 11.70 -30.06
C LYS A 153 33.20 11.10 -30.43
N ASP A 154 33.21 10.20 -31.42
CA ASP A 154 34.30 10.16 -32.39
C ASP A 154 33.74 9.87 -33.80
N GLU A 155 34.08 10.81 -34.68
CA GLU A 155 34.30 10.78 -36.12
C GLU A 155 33.24 10.27 -37.12
N GLN A 156 32.90 11.22 -38.03
CA GLN A 156 32.26 11.01 -39.33
C GLN A 156 33.04 10.03 -40.23
N PRO A 157 32.36 9.52 -41.28
CA PRO A 157 32.83 9.92 -42.61
C PRO A 157 31.73 10.48 -43.53
N LYS A 158 32.17 11.38 -44.42
CA LYS A 158 31.45 12.05 -45.50
C LYS A 158 31.01 11.11 -46.64
N LYS A 159 30.07 11.62 -47.45
CA LYS A 159 29.58 11.26 -48.83
C LYS A 159 28.25 10.48 -48.82
N GLN A 160 27.29 10.67 -49.72
CA GLN A 160 27.11 11.44 -50.98
C GLN A 160 25.57 11.53 -51.19
N SER A 161 24.98 12.70 -51.48
CA SER A 161 24.46 13.10 -52.81
C SER A 161 23.64 12.04 -53.56
N GLY A 162 22.35 12.34 -53.80
CA GLY A 162 21.65 11.87 -55.00
C GLY A 162 20.21 11.37 -54.80
N ASP A 163 19.28 12.20 -55.25
CA ASP A 163 18.16 11.84 -56.13
C ASP A 163 16.71 11.96 -55.63
N ASN A 164 16.01 12.76 -56.44
CA ASN A 164 14.60 13.11 -56.47
C ASN A 164 13.69 11.88 -56.60
N PHE A 165 12.51 11.94 -55.98
CA PHE A 165 11.29 11.47 -56.65
C PHE A 165 10.09 12.35 -56.30
N ILE A 166 9.42 12.79 -57.36
CA ILE A 166 8.26 13.68 -57.41
C ILE A 166 6.98 12.85 -57.57
N ALA A 167 5.88 13.40 -57.02
CA ALA A 167 4.49 13.37 -57.47
C ALA A 167 3.48 12.28 -57.03
N ASN A 168 2.41 12.82 -56.45
CA ASN A 168 0.99 12.72 -56.83
C ASN A 168 0.24 11.39 -56.65
N ASN A 169 -0.83 11.44 -55.84
CA ASN A 169 -2.23 11.36 -56.28
C ASN A 169 -3.15 11.39 -55.05
N ALA A 170 -4.03 12.38 -54.92
CA ALA A 170 -5.38 12.44 -55.44
C ALA A 170 -6.41 11.67 -54.58
N ALA A 171 -7.31 12.48 -54.01
CA ALA A 171 -8.62 12.24 -53.44
C ALA A 171 -9.26 10.84 -53.56
N GLN A 172 -9.87 10.38 -52.46
CA GLN A 172 -11.24 9.90 -52.51
C GLN A 172 -11.98 10.00 -51.16
N SER A 173 -13.09 10.73 -51.24
CA SER A 173 -14.20 10.81 -50.29
C SER A 173 -14.88 9.45 -50.15
N THR A 174 -15.36 9.09 -48.95
CA THR A 174 -16.78 8.75 -48.74
C THR A 174 -17.15 8.52 -47.26
N LYS A 175 -18.12 9.33 -46.82
CA LYS A 175 -19.31 8.99 -46.03
C LYS A 175 -19.21 8.13 -44.76
N THR A 176 -19.54 8.81 -43.67
CA THR A 176 -20.02 8.37 -42.36
C THR A 176 -21.25 7.44 -42.43
N PRO A 177 -21.47 6.62 -41.38
CA PRO A 177 -22.81 6.47 -40.82
C PRO A 177 -22.89 6.97 -39.37
N LYS A 178 -23.85 7.88 -39.14
CA LYS A 178 -24.32 8.37 -37.84
C LYS A 178 -24.78 7.19 -36.96
N LYS A 179 -24.17 7.04 -35.77
CA LYS A 179 -24.67 6.15 -34.73
C LYS A 179 -25.74 6.90 -33.91
N LYS A 180 -26.94 6.33 -33.84
CA LYS A 180 -28.09 6.82 -33.05
C LYS A 180 -27.76 6.86 -31.55
N PRO A 181 -28.31 7.84 -30.78
CA PRO A 181 -28.28 7.82 -29.32
C PRO A 181 -29.12 6.65 -28.79
N GLN A 182 -28.55 5.88 -27.85
CA GLN A 182 -29.32 4.90 -27.09
C GLN A 182 -30.16 5.62 -26.04
N VAL A 183 -31.44 5.23 -26.02
CA VAL A 183 -32.48 5.65 -25.09
C VAL A 183 -32.11 5.23 -23.67
N GLU A 184 -32.00 6.22 -22.79
CA GLU A 184 -31.86 6.09 -21.35
C GLU A 184 -33.18 5.58 -20.76
N LYS A 185 -33.24 4.29 -20.39
CA LYS A 185 -34.35 3.76 -19.59
C LYS A 185 -34.05 4.03 -18.11
N SER A 186 -34.65 5.10 -17.62
CA SER A 186 -34.82 5.40 -16.20
C SER A 186 -35.59 4.26 -15.51
N ASN A 187 -34.87 3.41 -14.78
CA ASN A 187 -35.48 2.46 -13.85
C ASN A 187 -35.79 3.22 -12.55
N LYS A 188 -37.03 3.69 -12.44
CA LYS A 188 -37.65 4.03 -11.14
C LYS A 188 -37.63 2.78 -10.26
N MET A 189 -36.78 2.77 -9.23
CA MET A 189 -36.94 1.84 -8.11
C MET A 189 -38.14 2.29 -7.25
N PRO A 190 -38.98 1.36 -6.78
CA PRO A 190 -40.05 1.69 -5.85
C PRO A 190 -39.47 2.01 -4.47
N LEU A 191 -39.85 3.18 -3.94
CA LEU A 191 -39.69 3.56 -2.53
C LEU A 191 -40.30 2.47 -1.64
N THR A 192 -39.46 1.69 -1.00
CA THR A 192 -39.87 0.78 0.06
C THR A 192 -40.16 1.63 1.30
N LYS A 193 -41.38 1.50 1.83
CA LYS A 193 -41.83 2.15 3.06
C LYS A 193 -40.85 1.86 4.19
N VAL A 194 -40.34 2.91 4.81
CA VAL A 194 -39.65 2.85 6.10
C VAL A 194 -40.72 2.61 7.16
N GLU A 195 -40.89 1.37 7.61
CA GLU A 195 -41.57 1.10 8.86
C GLU A 195 -40.62 1.44 10.02
N THR A 196 -40.88 2.58 10.64
CA THR A 196 -40.36 2.93 11.96
C THR A 196 -40.88 1.95 12.99
N ASN A 197 -40.09 0.92 13.32
CA ASN A 197 -40.36 0.07 14.47
C ASN A 197 -39.92 0.80 15.74
N GLN A 198 -40.92 1.25 16.48
CA GLN A 198 -40.80 1.90 17.77
C GLN A 198 -40.21 0.95 18.83
N ASN A 199 -39.26 1.49 19.60
CA ASN A 199 -39.03 1.23 21.02
C ASN A 199 -39.27 -0.21 21.53
N LYS A 200 -38.21 -1.03 21.49
CA LYS A 200 -38.05 -2.13 22.44
C LYS A 200 -37.02 -1.72 23.51
N PRO A 201 -37.38 -1.65 24.80
CA PRO A 201 -36.43 -1.29 25.84
C PRO A 201 -35.35 -2.38 26.00
N PRO A 202 -34.10 -2.00 26.33
CA PRO A 202 -33.02 -2.96 26.50
C PRO A 202 -33.28 -3.86 27.71
N LYS A 203 -33.15 -5.17 27.52
CA LYS A 203 -33.12 -6.16 28.61
C LYS A 203 -31.96 -5.84 29.55
N LYS A 204 -32.26 -5.65 30.84
CA LYS A 204 -31.28 -5.58 31.93
C LYS A 204 -30.36 -6.80 31.87
N LEU A 205 -29.07 -6.58 31.60
CA LEU A 205 -28.01 -7.55 31.88
C LEU A 205 -27.83 -7.63 33.40
N LYS A 206 -28.12 -8.79 33.98
CA LYS A 206 -27.71 -9.12 35.35
C LYS A 206 -26.18 -9.30 35.33
N MET A 207 -25.46 -8.39 35.98
CA MET A 207 -24.06 -8.62 36.34
C MET A 207 -24.06 -9.48 37.60
N ASN A 208 -23.70 -10.76 37.47
CA ASN A 208 -23.27 -11.55 38.63
C ASN A 208 -21.80 -11.18 38.86
N GLY A 209 -21.56 -10.39 39.90
CA GLY A 209 -20.23 -10.16 40.44
C GLY A 209 -19.86 -11.33 41.36
N ASN A 210 -18.74 -11.98 41.05
CA ASN A 210 -17.91 -12.67 42.04
C ASN A 210 -16.53 -12.02 41.95
N ALA A 211 -16.28 -11.04 42.82
CA ALA A 211 -14.95 -10.55 43.10
C ALA A 211 -14.42 -11.35 44.30
N GLU A 212 -13.61 -12.37 44.04
CA GLU A 212 -12.74 -12.93 45.07
C GLU A 212 -11.48 -12.06 45.14
N ILE A 213 -11.36 -11.34 46.25
CA ILE A 213 -10.17 -10.59 46.64
C ILE A 213 -9.30 -11.59 47.41
N ASN A 214 -8.20 -12.04 46.81
CA ASN A 214 -7.14 -12.73 47.54
C ASN A 214 -6.07 -11.70 47.92
N ASP A 215 -6.21 -11.21 49.14
CA ASP A 215 -5.22 -10.39 49.83
C ASP A 215 -4.11 -11.32 50.34
N SER A 216 -2.93 -11.27 49.74
CA SER A 216 -1.74 -11.95 50.27
C SER A 216 -0.71 -10.91 50.67
N MET A 217 -0.69 -10.62 51.97
CA MET A 217 0.32 -9.82 52.64
C MET A 217 1.69 -10.49 52.50
N VAL A 218 2.60 -9.86 51.76
CA VAL A 218 4.04 -10.14 51.82
C VAL A 218 4.62 -9.31 52.96
N LYS A 219 4.98 -9.95 54.08
CA LYS A 219 5.84 -9.40 55.12
C LYS A 219 7.30 -9.53 54.65
N ASN A 220 7.91 -8.42 54.21
CA ASN A 220 9.36 -8.31 54.17
C ASN A 220 9.85 -7.81 55.54
N GLY A 221 10.52 -8.68 56.27
CA GLY A 221 11.30 -8.29 57.44
C GLY A 221 12.65 -7.73 57.00
N SER A 222 12.96 -6.51 57.44
CA SER A 222 14.33 -6.01 57.50
C SER A 222 14.87 -6.25 58.91
N VAL A 223 15.96 -6.99 59.02
CA VAL A 223 16.85 -6.97 60.19
C VAL A 223 18.26 -6.81 59.64
N LEU A 224 18.82 -5.63 59.87
CA LEU A 224 20.26 -5.36 59.87
C LEU A 224 20.50 -4.44 61.06
N ASP A 225 21.01 -5.03 62.14
CA ASP A 225 22.05 -4.50 63.01
C ASP A 225 23.01 -5.67 63.29
#